data_AF-A0A835DCV3-F1
#
_entry.id   AF-A0A835DCV3-F1
#
_cell.length_a   1.000
_cell.length_b   1.000
_cell.length_c   1.000
_cell.angle_alpha   90.00
_cell.angle_beta   90.00
_cell.angle_gamma   90.00
#
_symmetry.space_group_name_H-M   'P 1'
#
loop_
_entity.id
_entity.type
_entity.pdbx_description
1 polymer ?
#
loop_
_entity_poly.entity_id
_entity_poly.type
_entity_poly.pdbx_seq_one_letter_code
_entity_poly.pdbx_strand_id
1 'polypeptide(L)' 'MSVVIKKEGESKYGVVGGVATDAMVKERVETLKKSLEKDKFKVIGEFLLARCNPPWTLHGFRTNEDMIPIE' A
#
# COMPACT_ATOMS: atom_id res chain seq x y z
N MET A 1 -9.24 -2.80 24.25
CA MET A 1 -8.62 -3.13 22.95
C MET A 1 -8.87 -4.61 22.70
N SER A 2 -9.80 -4.95 21.83
CA SER A 2 -10.14 -6.34 21.50
C SER A 2 -9.32 -6.79 20.30
N VAL A 3 -8.65 -7.93 20.42
CA VAL A 3 -7.92 -8.56 19.31
C VAL A 3 -8.84 -9.58 18.67
N VAL A 4 -9.02 -9.50 17.35
CA VAL A 4 -9.80 -10.46 16.57
C VAL A 4 -8.90 -11.05 15.50
N ILE A 5 -8.88 -12.38 15.38
CA ILE A 5 -8.16 -13.07 14.32
C ILE A 5 -9.06 -13.16 13.09
N LYS A 6 -8.59 -12.64 11.95
CA LYS A 6 -9.28 -12.73 10.67
C LYS A 6 -8.52 -13.67 9.74
N LYS A 7 -9.25 -14.57 9.08
CA LYS A 7 -8.69 -15.38 8.00
C LYS A 7 -8.71 -14.54 6.72
N GLU A 8 -7.53 -14.28 6.16
CA GLU A 8 -7.36 -13.67 4.83
C GLU A 8 -7.05 -14.78 3.80
N GLY A 9 -7.54 -14.61 2.58
CA GLY A 9 -7.23 -15.50 1.45
C GLY A 9 -6.05 -14.99 0.63
N GLU A 10 -5.80 -15.61 -0.53
CA GLU A 10 -4.86 -15.08 -1.51
C GLU A 10 -5.44 -13.82 -2.19
N SER A 11 -4.60 -12.84 -2.49
CA SER A 11 -4.99 -11.61 -3.16
C SER A 11 -3.81 -11.03 -3.94
N LYS A 12 -4.11 -10.37 -5.06
CA LYS A 12 -3.12 -9.65 -5.86
C LYS A 12 -3.17 -8.17 -5.52
N TYR A 13 -2.01 -7.52 -5.58
CA TYR A 13 -1.88 -6.11 -5.25
C TYR A 13 -1.01 -5.39 -6.28
N GLY A 14 -1.42 -4.19 -6.65
CA GLY A 14 -0.47 -3.18 -7.11
C GLY A 14 0.26 -2.61 -5.90
N VAL A 15 1.59 -2.48 -5.99
CA VAL A 15 2.43 -2.09 -4.84
C VAL A 15 3.39 -0.98 -5.25
N VAL A 16 3.54 0.02 -4.39
CA VAL A 16 4.59 1.05 -4.50
C VAL A 16 5.26 1.27 -3.14
N GLY A 17 6.59 1.30 -3.14
CA GLY A 17 7.39 1.46 -1.93
C GLY A 17 7.75 2.93 -1.62
N GLY A 18 7.90 3.28 -0.35
CA GLY A 18 8.49 4.56 0.04
C GLY A 18 8.31 5.01 1.49
N VAL A 19 8.42 6.32 1.70
CA VAL A 19 8.26 6.97 3.00
C VAL A 19 6.77 7.04 3.38
N ALA A 20 6.38 6.50 4.53
CA ALA A 20 4.98 6.40 4.96
C ALA A 20 4.45 7.65 5.72
N THR A 21 4.74 8.86 5.21
CA THR A 21 4.08 10.10 5.68
C THR A 21 2.74 10.26 4.97
N ASP A 22 1.73 10.79 5.65
CA ASP A 22 0.35 10.82 5.14
C ASP A 22 0.23 11.52 3.77
N ALA A 23 0.95 12.63 3.57
CA ALA A 23 0.99 13.34 2.29
C ALA A 23 1.58 12.48 1.16
N MET A 24 2.70 11.80 1.41
CA MET A 24 3.38 10.98 0.40
C MET A 24 2.61 9.69 0.11
N VAL A 25 2.01 9.08 1.13
CA VAL A 25 1.13 7.91 0.97
C VAL A 25 -0.04 8.27 0.07
N LYS A 26 -0.72 9.40 0.33
CA LYS A 26 -1.85 9.85 -0.49
C LYS A 26 -1.46 10.08 -1.94
N GLU A 27 -0.37 10.81 -2.19
CA GLU A 27 0.15 11.07 -3.54
C GLU A 27 0.48 9.76 -4.28
N ARG A 28 1.17 8.83 -3.61
CA ARG A 28 1.55 7.55 -4.20
C ARG A 28 0.35 6.66 -4.49
N VAL A 29 -0.62 6.59 -3.59
CA VAL A 29 -1.87 5.82 -3.80
C VAL A 29 -2.65 6.38 -4.99
N GLU A 30 -2.79 7.71 -5.11
CA GLU A 30 -3.47 8.33 -6.26
C GLU A 30 -2.74 8.06 -7.57
N THR A 31 -1.41 8.13 -7.56
CA THR A 31 -0.57 7.83 -8.74
C THR A 31 -0.65 6.36 -9.12
N LEU A 32 -0.58 5.44 -8.15
CA LEU A 32 -0.69 4.00 -8.38
C LEU A 32 -2.05 3.63 -8.95
N LYS A 33 -3.15 4.21 -8.45
CA LYS A 33 -4.50 4.00 -9.02
C LYS A 33 -4.56 4.36 -10.50
N LYS A 34 -4.06 5.55 -10.86
CA LYS A 34 -4.02 6.00 -12.27
C LYS A 34 -3.21 5.07 -13.16
N SER A 35 -2.06 4.58 -12.68
CA SER A 35 -1.24 3.61 -13.41
C SER A 35 -1.96 2.27 -13.58
N LEU A 36 -2.58 1.74 -12.53
CA LEU A 36 -3.35 0.50 -12.58
C LEU A 36 -4.53 0.60 -13.56
N GLU A 37 -5.29 1.70 -13.53
CA GLU A 37 -6.39 1.97 -14.46
C GLU A 37 -5.89 2.04 -15.91
N LYS A 38 -4.77 2.74 -16.15
CA LYS A 38 -4.13 2.82 -17.47
C LYS A 38 -3.71 1.45 -17.99
N ASP A 39 -3.21 0.59 -17.11
CA ASP A 39 -2.77 -0.77 -17.41
C ASP A 39 -3.93 -1.79 -17.41
N LYS A 40 -5.18 -1.32 -17.26
CA LYS A 40 -6.42 -2.11 -17.27
C LYS A 40 -6.56 -3.10 -16.11
N PHE A 41 -5.88 -2.85 -15.00
CA PHE A 41 -6.15 -3.55 -13.74
C PHE A 41 -7.35 -2.93 -13.05
N LYS A 42 -8.22 -3.79 -12.51
CA LYS A 42 -9.39 -3.35 -11.75
C LYS A 42 -9.07 -3.34 -10.26
N VAL A 43 -9.24 -2.19 -9.62
CA VAL A 43 -9.11 -2.03 -8.17
C VAL A 43 -10.34 -2.60 -7.47
N ILE A 44 -10.14 -3.47 -6.47
CA ILE A 44 -11.22 -4.22 -5.81
C ILE A 44 -11.40 -3.89 -4.31
N GLY A 45 -10.76 -2.83 -3.80
CA GLY A 45 -10.86 -2.49 -2.38
C GLY A 45 -10.08 -1.25 -1.95
N GLU A 46 -10.05 -1.03 -0.63
CA GLU A 46 -9.25 0.03 -0.01
C GLU A 46 -7.75 -0.29 -0.04
N PHE A 47 -6.93 0.76 -0.01
CA PHE A 47 -5.49 0.56 0.05
C PHE A 47 -5.05 0.10 1.45
N LEU A 48 -3.97 -0.67 1.49
CA LEU A 48 -3.32 -1.12 2.71
C LEU A 48 -1.94 -0.46 2.79
N LEU A 49 -1.57 -0.02 3.99
CA LEU A 49 -0.25 0.54 4.25
C LEU A 49 0.55 -0.44 5.11
N ALA A 50 1.57 -1.07 4.52
CA ALA A 50 2.53 -1.90 5.24
C ALA A 50 3.68 -1.02 5.74
N ARG A 51 3.66 -0.69 7.03
CA ARG A 51 4.79 -0.01 7.70
C ARG A 51 5.79 -1.03 8.22
N CYS A 52 6.75 -1.38 7.37
CA CYS A 52 7.80 -2.34 7.69
C CYS A 52 8.92 -1.73 8.56
N ASN A 53 9.04 -0.40 8.57
CA ASN A 53 10.19 0.28 9.16
C ASN A 53 9.75 1.36 10.15
N PRO A 54 10.46 1.52 11.28
CA PRO A 54 10.18 2.60 12.21
C PRO A 54 10.63 3.97 11.65
N PRO A 55 10.08 5.10 12.16
CA PRO A 55 10.37 6.44 11.65
C PRO A 55 11.84 6.86 11.69
N TRP A 56 12.67 6.25 12.54
CA TRP A 56 14.10 6.54 12.63
C TRP A 56 14.96 5.78 11.60
N THR A 57 14.37 4.94 10.77
CA THR A 57 15.07 4.29 9.65
C THR A 57 15.50 5.35 8.64
N LEU A 58 16.76 5.29 8.18
CA LEU A 58 17.26 6.20 7.15
C LEU A 58 16.37 6.13 5.90
N HIS A 59 16.07 7.29 5.31
CA HIS A 59 15.08 7.41 4.24
C HIS A 59 15.30 6.44 3.06
N GLY A 60 16.54 6.25 2.62
CA GLY A 60 16.88 5.33 1.52
C GLY A 60 16.76 3.84 1.84
N PHE A 61 16.60 3.48 3.12
CA PHE A 61 16.40 2.10 3.57
C PHE A 61 14.97 1.84 4.07
N ARG A 62 14.05 2.79 3.88
CA ARG A 62 12.64 2.56 4.18
C ARG A 62 12.01 1.76 3.06
N THR A 63 11.37 0.65 3.43
CA THR A 63 10.67 -0.25 2.53
C THR A 63 9.22 -0.40 2.98
N ASN A 64 8.54 0.73 3.27
CA ASN A 64 7.09 0.68 3.50
C ASN A 64 6.39 0.56 2.16
N GLU A 65 5.22 -0.08 2.13
CA GLU A 65 4.50 -0.38 0.91
C GLU A 65 3.07 0.13 0.99
N ASP A 66 2.65 0.87 -0.04
CA ASP A 66 1.26 1.21 -0.28
C ASP A 66 0.70 0.20 -1.29
N MET A 67 -0.26 -0.60 -0.84
CA MET A 67 -0.80 -1.74 -1.60
C MET A 67 -2.25 -1.49 -1.96
N ILE A 68 -2.63 -1.71 -3.22
CA ILE A 68 -4.01 -1.59 -3.69
C ILE A 68 -4.45 -2.95 -4.23
N PRO A 69 -5.50 -3.57 -3.67
CA PRO A 69 -5.95 -4.88 -4.11
C PRO A 69 -6.52 -4.78 -5.54
N ILE A 70 -6.18 -5.75 -6.38
CA ILE A 70 -6.58 -5.85 -7.78
C ILE A 70 -7.13 -7.24 -8.14
N GLU A 71 -7.92 -7.32 -9.21
CA GLU A 71 -8.42 -8.58 -9.81
C GLU A 71 -7.35 -9.29 -10.67
#